data_AF-A0A9E7HCN5-F1
#
_entry.id   AF-A0A9E7HCN5-F1
#
_cell.length_a   1.000
_cell.length_b   1.000
_cell.length_c   1.000
_cell.angle_alpha   90.00
_cell.angle_beta   90.00
_cell.angle_gamma   90.00
#
_symmetry.space_group_name_H-M   'P 1'
#
loop_
_entity.id
_entity.type
_entity.pdbx_description
1 polymer ?
#
loop_
_entity_poly.entity_id
_entity_poly.type
_entity_poly.pdbx_seq_one_letter_code
_entity_poly.pdbx_strand_id
1 'polypeptide(L)'
;MAASSQGAAAVPLRPPQPPLPSGNGSDAGVAAEAGNPKMDVERFRHRVDEYICKADELEQKVNEVVEYYANRKQPNNSKGNSGGKDKDKKKPGNSGSNNSGNKLIDGSRKEAITQHKWARLLMNPVDVKGLGLDDYYEEARQKDEEAQALANMQIAREAGYAKIARDTNSELDELNVHLEELRKLVIQKCRKMSAEEKRKLGVGLSALSPDDLNKALEIFAEDNPNFQTTGDVVDVDMDAQSEITLWKVKFFVKGHWSFKRRTVQARQMTT
;
A
#
# COMPACT_ATOMS: atom_id res chain seq x y z
N MET A 1 10.71 -49.13 -91.11
CA MET A 1 10.30 -47.80 -91.62
C MET A 1 8.96 -47.46 -90.99
N ALA A 2 8.76 -46.18 -90.68
CA ALA A 2 7.60 -45.57 -90.00
C ALA A 2 7.49 -45.87 -88.51
N ALA A 3 7.10 -44.96 -87.63
CA ALA A 3 6.94 -43.50 -87.62
C ALA A 3 6.68 -43.20 -86.12
N SER A 4 7.45 -42.31 -85.47
CA SER A 4 7.08 -40.91 -85.19
C SER A 4 5.81 -40.65 -84.37
N SER A 5 5.94 -39.63 -83.53
CA SER A 5 4.94 -38.81 -82.80
C SER A 5 4.55 -39.34 -81.42
N GLN A 6 5.09 -38.75 -80.34
CA GLN A 6 4.81 -37.43 -79.73
C GLN A 6 3.50 -37.38 -78.95
N GLY A 7 3.66 -37.30 -77.62
CA GLY A 7 3.13 -36.19 -76.83
C GLY A 7 1.65 -36.22 -76.46
N ALA A 8 1.37 -36.61 -75.22
CA ALA A 8 0.28 -36.01 -74.44
C ALA A 8 0.68 -36.00 -72.96
N ALA A 9 0.83 -34.79 -72.41
CA ALA A 9 1.13 -34.54 -71.01
C ALA A 9 -0.02 -35.08 -70.13
N ALA A 10 0.31 -36.02 -69.25
CA ALA A 10 -0.63 -36.54 -68.27
C ALA A 10 -0.71 -35.60 -67.07
N VAL A 11 -1.87 -34.96 -66.92
CA VAL A 11 -2.31 -34.21 -65.73
C VAL A 11 -2.43 -35.19 -64.55
N PRO A 12 -1.84 -34.91 -63.37
CA PRO A 12 -2.03 -35.78 -62.21
C PRO A 12 -3.45 -35.66 -61.67
N LEU A 13 -4.16 -36.79 -61.67
CA LEU A 13 -5.50 -37.00 -61.12
C LEU A 13 -5.54 -36.61 -59.63
N ARG A 14 -6.43 -35.67 -59.29
CA ARG A 14 -6.77 -35.30 -57.91
C ARG A 14 -7.57 -36.46 -57.27
N PRO A 15 -7.22 -36.92 -56.06
CA PRO A 15 -7.99 -37.95 -55.36
C PRO A 15 -9.42 -37.47 -55.02
N PRO A 16 -10.40 -38.40 -54.92
CA PRO A 16 -11.81 -38.07 -54.79
C PRO A 16 -12.11 -37.39 -53.46
N GLN A 17 -12.89 -36.31 -53.51
CA GLN A 17 -13.39 -35.63 -52.32
C GLN A 17 -14.52 -36.44 -51.67
N PRO A 18 -14.63 -36.46 -50.33
CA PRO A 18 -15.76 -37.06 -49.63
C PRO A 18 -17.06 -36.28 -49.88
N PRO A 19 -18.22 -36.93 -49.78
CA PRO A 19 -19.50 -36.34 -50.17
C PRO A 19 -19.89 -35.17 -49.26
N LEU A 20 -20.37 -34.09 -49.88
CA LEU A 20 -21.04 -32.99 -49.18
C LEU A 20 -22.32 -33.51 -48.51
N PRO A 21 -22.58 -33.18 -47.23
CA PRO A 21 -23.87 -33.45 -46.61
C PRO A 21 -24.93 -32.48 -47.15
N SER A 22 -25.98 -33.05 -47.75
CA SER A 22 -27.23 -32.36 -48.07
C SER A 22 -27.85 -31.75 -46.81
N GLY A 23 -28.37 -30.53 -46.96
CA GLY A 23 -28.81 -29.69 -45.88
C GLY A 23 -29.94 -30.26 -45.02
N ASN A 24 -29.88 -29.90 -43.74
CA ASN A 24 -31.04 -29.63 -42.92
C ASN A 24 -30.73 -28.36 -42.12
N GLY A 25 -31.62 -27.38 -42.23
CA GLY A 25 -31.49 -26.11 -41.52
C GLY A 25 -31.53 -26.33 -40.01
N SER A 26 -30.47 -25.89 -39.35
CA SER A 26 -30.53 -25.33 -38.01
C SER A 26 -29.45 -24.26 -37.95
N ASP A 27 -29.91 -23.03 -38.15
CA ASP A 27 -29.24 -21.80 -37.74
C ASP A 27 -29.06 -21.86 -36.22
N ALA A 28 -28.11 -22.66 -35.76
CA ALA A 28 -27.57 -22.58 -34.42
C ALA A 28 -26.48 -21.51 -34.50
N GLY A 29 -26.96 -20.26 -34.45
CA GLY A 29 -26.12 -19.10 -34.32
C GLY A 29 -25.02 -19.37 -33.32
N VAL A 30 -23.79 -19.09 -33.74
CA VAL A 30 -22.72 -18.81 -32.80
C VAL A 30 -23.17 -17.52 -32.12
N ALA A 31 -24.00 -17.67 -31.08
CA ALA A 31 -24.33 -16.61 -30.16
C ALA A 31 -22.99 -16.23 -29.55
N ALA A 32 -22.37 -15.21 -30.13
CA ALA A 32 -21.46 -14.34 -29.42
C ALA A 32 -22.11 -14.15 -28.06
N GLU A 33 -21.44 -14.65 -27.02
CA GLU A 33 -21.87 -14.52 -25.64
C GLU A 33 -21.83 -13.02 -25.32
N ALA A 34 -22.86 -12.30 -25.75
CA ALA A 34 -23.17 -10.96 -25.34
C ALA A 34 -23.70 -11.11 -23.91
N GLY A 35 -22.76 -11.37 -22.99
CA GLY A 35 -23.02 -11.28 -21.56
C GLY A 35 -23.79 -10.00 -21.29
N ASN A 36 -24.85 -10.10 -20.49
CA ASN A 36 -25.73 -8.98 -20.23
C ASN A 36 -24.89 -7.80 -19.68
N PRO A 37 -24.72 -6.70 -20.43
CA PRO A 37 -23.80 -5.63 -20.05
C PRO A 37 -24.17 -4.99 -18.73
N LYS A 38 -25.47 -5.05 -18.36
CA LYS A 38 -25.95 -4.59 -17.06
C LYS A 38 -25.43 -5.46 -15.91
N MET A 39 -25.37 -6.78 -16.10
CA MET A 39 -24.84 -7.71 -15.09
C MET A 39 -23.33 -7.60 -14.95
N ASP A 40 -22.61 -7.34 -16.05
CA ASP A 40 -21.15 -7.12 -16.01
C ASP A 40 -20.78 -5.86 -15.23
N VAL A 41 -21.52 -4.77 -15.44
CA VAL A 41 -21.33 -3.51 -14.70
C VAL A 41 -21.67 -3.67 -13.23
N GLU A 42 -22.78 -4.35 -12.90
CA GLU A 42 -23.13 -4.65 -11.52
C GLU A 42 -22.06 -5.51 -10.85
N ARG A 43 -21.59 -6.60 -11.50
CA ARG A 43 -20.49 -7.43 -10.96
C ARG A 43 -19.21 -6.62 -10.74
N PHE A 44 -18.89 -5.71 -11.64
CA PHE A 44 -17.76 -4.80 -11.45
C PHE A 44 -17.96 -3.89 -10.24
N ARG A 45 -19.14 -3.29 -10.08
CA ARG A 45 -19.46 -2.44 -8.93
C ARG A 45 -19.30 -3.20 -7.62
N HIS A 46 -19.86 -4.41 -7.52
CA HIS A 46 -19.71 -5.25 -6.31
C HIS A 46 -18.25 -5.56 -5.97
N ARG A 47 -17.39 -5.79 -6.98
CA ARG A 47 -15.94 -5.99 -6.74
C ARG A 47 -15.24 -4.73 -6.24
N VAL A 48 -15.60 -3.58 -6.79
CA VAL A 48 -15.07 -2.30 -6.32
C VAL A 48 -15.53 -2.04 -4.87
N ASP A 49 -16.81 -2.26 -4.58
CA ASP A 49 -17.37 -2.14 -3.23
C ASP A 49 -16.67 -3.08 -2.24
N GLU A 50 -16.37 -4.32 -2.64
CA GLU A 50 -15.59 -5.27 -1.84
C GLU A 50 -14.19 -4.73 -1.51
N TYR A 51 -13.49 -4.13 -2.48
CA TYR A 51 -12.15 -3.58 -2.26
C TYR A 51 -12.16 -2.31 -1.41
N ILE A 52 -13.24 -1.52 -1.48
CA ILE A 52 -13.45 -0.39 -0.58
C ILE A 52 -13.56 -0.90 0.86
N CYS A 53 -14.41 -1.91 1.10
CA CYS A 53 -14.53 -2.50 2.44
C CYS A 53 -13.18 -3.06 2.96
N LYS A 54 -12.42 -3.75 2.11
CA LYS A 54 -11.09 -4.27 2.50
C LYS A 54 -10.10 -3.14 2.80
N ALA A 55 -10.16 -2.03 2.07
CA ALA A 55 -9.31 -0.87 2.34
C ALA A 55 -9.64 -0.24 3.72
N ASP A 56 -10.92 -0.14 4.07
CA ASP A 56 -11.36 0.35 5.39
C ASP A 56 -10.87 -0.57 6.52
N GLU A 57 -10.94 -1.89 6.32
CA GLU A 57 -10.41 -2.87 7.28
C GLU A 57 -8.88 -2.74 7.48
N LEU A 58 -8.13 -2.56 6.39
CA LEU A 58 -6.69 -2.34 6.47
C LEU A 58 -6.35 -1.02 7.17
N GLU A 59 -7.09 0.04 6.90
CA GLU A 59 -6.92 1.32 7.60
C GLU A 59 -7.09 1.14 9.12
N GLN A 60 -8.11 0.38 9.56
CA GLN A 60 -8.30 0.08 10.98
C GLN A 60 -7.11 -0.69 11.57
N LYS A 61 -6.60 -1.72 10.88
CA LYS A 61 -5.42 -2.50 11.33
C LYS A 61 -4.16 -1.63 11.40
N VAL A 62 -3.96 -0.74 10.42
CA VAL A 62 -2.83 0.22 10.43
C VAL A 62 -2.94 1.14 11.63
N ASN A 63 -4.13 1.69 11.91
CA ASN A 63 -4.35 2.54 13.07
C ASN A 63 -4.05 1.82 14.39
N GLU A 64 -4.44 0.56 14.53
CA GLU A 64 -4.10 -0.26 15.71
C GLU A 64 -2.58 -0.40 15.89
N VAL A 65 -1.86 -0.71 14.80
CA VAL A 65 -0.40 -0.85 14.82
C VAL A 65 0.27 0.50 15.17
N VAL A 66 -0.20 1.59 14.58
CA VAL A 66 0.32 2.95 14.85
C VAL A 66 0.12 3.33 16.31
N GLU A 67 -1.07 3.12 16.86
CA GLU A 67 -1.38 3.37 18.27
C GLU A 67 -0.51 2.54 19.21
N TYR A 68 -0.28 1.26 18.89
CA TYR A 68 0.62 0.41 19.67
C TYR A 68 2.02 1.02 19.76
N TYR A 69 2.63 1.39 18.62
CA TYR A 69 3.99 1.95 18.62
C TYR A 69 4.06 3.38 19.19
N ALA A 70 3.00 4.18 19.08
CA ALA A 70 2.90 5.50 19.70
C ALA A 70 2.86 5.43 21.22
N ASN A 71 2.12 4.46 21.77
CA ASN A 71 1.99 4.23 23.21
C ASN A 71 3.15 3.39 23.79
N ARG A 72 3.96 2.75 22.94
CA ARG A 72 5.19 2.02 23.29
C ARG A 72 6.34 2.94 23.73
N LYS A 73 6.11 4.20 24.10
CA LYS A 73 7.16 5.10 24.65
C LYS A 73 7.77 4.49 25.92
N GLN A 74 8.82 3.69 25.70
CA GLN A 74 9.86 3.22 26.60
C GLN A 74 9.39 2.43 27.84
N PRO A 75 10.16 1.41 28.29
CA PRO A 75 9.87 0.71 29.53
C PRO A 75 9.75 1.73 30.65
N ASN A 76 8.66 1.61 31.39
CA ASN A 76 8.36 2.41 32.56
C ASN A 76 9.40 2.10 33.65
N ASN A 77 10.59 2.68 33.55
CA ASN A 77 11.41 3.00 34.71
C ASN A 77 11.31 4.51 34.94
N SER A 78 10.10 5.00 35.14
CA SER A 78 9.85 6.36 35.61
C SER A 78 9.87 6.39 37.14
N LYS A 79 11.02 6.01 37.72
CA LYS A 79 11.41 6.60 39.00
C LYS A 79 12.00 7.98 38.70
N GLY A 80 11.10 8.97 38.62
CA GLY A 80 11.38 10.39 38.79
C GLY A 80 12.11 11.08 37.63
N ASN A 81 11.40 11.97 36.93
CA ASN A 81 12.03 13.24 36.57
C ASN A 81 11.02 14.39 36.61
N SER A 82 10.99 15.05 37.76
CA SER A 82 10.48 16.40 37.89
C SER A 82 11.49 17.39 37.29
N GLY A 83 11.01 18.25 36.39
CA GLY A 83 11.35 19.68 36.34
C GLY A 83 12.81 20.10 36.12
N GLY A 84 13.02 20.89 35.07
CA GLY A 84 14.25 21.67 34.88
C GLY A 84 14.00 22.93 34.06
N LYS A 85 13.19 23.85 34.60
CA LYS A 85 13.19 25.25 34.17
C LYS A 85 14.44 25.90 34.75
N ASP A 86 15.22 26.44 33.84
CA ASP A 86 16.27 27.43 34.05
C ASP A 86 15.84 28.49 35.09
N LYS A 87 16.66 28.65 36.16
CA LYS A 87 16.85 29.89 36.91
C LYS A 87 17.86 29.71 38.05
N ASP A 88 19.00 30.32 37.84
CA ASP A 88 19.98 30.78 38.82
C ASP A 88 19.35 31.33 40.12
N LYS A 89 19.72 30.76 41.28
CA LYS A 89 19.97 31.51 42.53
C LYS A 89 20.60 30.67 43.65
N LYS A 90 21.59 31.30 44.29
CA LYS A 90 22.44 30.87 45.41
C LYS A 90 21.69 30.39 46.68
N LYS A 91 22.24 29.34 47.33
CA LYS A 91 22.76 29.21 48.73
C LYS A 91 22.49 27.81 49.33
N PRO A 92 23.30 27.35 50.32
CA PRO A 92 23.39 25.96 50.74
C PRO A 92 22.41 25.61 51.85
N GLY A 93 21.99 24.35 51.89
CA GLY A 93 21.17 23.79 52.96
C GLY A 93 21.16 22.28 52.89
N ASN A 94 21.79 21.64 53.87
CA ASN A 94 21.82 20.21 54.08
C ASN A 94 20.38 19.67 54.29
N SER A 95 19.95 18.71 53.48
CA SER A 95 18.78 17.87 53.76
C SER A 95 19.04 16.47 53.20
N GLY A 96 19.17 15.52 54.12
CA GLY A 96 19.45 14.12 53.84
C GLY A 96 18.42 13.50 52.92
N SER A 97 18.91 12.83 51.88
CA SER A 97 18.12 11.95 51.04
C SER A 97 18.93 10.69 50.81
N ASN A 98 18.78 9.73 51.74
CA ASN A 98 19.37 8.40 51.61
C ASN A 98 18.49 7.58 50.66
N ASN A 99 18.86 7.57 49.38
CA ASN A 99 18.53 6.47 48.48
C ASN A 99 19.75 6.25 47.58
N SER A 100 20.67 5.39 48.04
CA SER A 100 21.82 4.94 47.27
C SER A 100 21.82 3.42 47.17
N GLY A 101 20.88 2.88 46.42
CA GLY A 101 21.06 1.55 45.83
C GLY A 101 22.15 1.64 44.76
N ASN A 102 23.28 0.99 45.02
CA ASN A 102 24.40 0.78 44.08
C ASN A 102 25.01 2.04 43.42
N LYS A 103 25.64 2.91 44.21
CA LYS A 103 26.82 3.63 43.68
C LYS A 103 28.03 2.73 43.83
N LEU A 104 28.70 2.43 42.72
CA LEU A 104 29.99 1.73 42.73
C LEU A 104 30.90 2.42 43.75
N ILE A 105 31.27 1.69 44.79
CA ILE A 105 32.18 2.16 45.82
C ILE A 105 33.57 2.16 45.16
N ASP A 106 34.03 3.35 44.77
CA ASP A 106 35.38 3.59 44.25
C ASP A 106 36.47 2.97 45.15
N GLY A 107 37.56 2.48 44.54
CA GLY A 107 38.59 1.66 45.17
C GLY A 107 39.16 2.26 46.45
N SER A 108 39.39 3.57 46.46
CA SER A 108 39.89 4.30 47.64
C SER A 108 38.92 4.30 48.83
N ARG A 109 37.60 4.23 48.58
CA ARG A 109 36.58 4.14 49.64
C ARG A 109 36.50 2.73 50.21
N LYS A 110 36.69 1.70 49.37
CA LYS A 110 36.80 0.30 49.83
C LYS A 110 37.99 0.13 50.76
N GLU A 111 39.15 0.68 50.42
CA GLU A 111 40.35 0.63 51.25
C GLU A 111 40.21 1.35 52.59
N ALA A 112 39.55 2.52 52.63
CA ALA A 112 39.27 3.21 53.88
C ALA A 112 38.33 2.40 54.81
N ILE A 113 37.33 1.72 54.24
CA ILE A 113 36.39 0.88 55.00
C ILE A 113 37.09 -0.37 55.52
N THR A 114 37.95 -1.02 54.73
CA THR A 114 38.63 -2.26 55.13
C THR A 114 39.69 -2.05 56.22
N GLN A 115 40.24 -0.84 56.34
CA GLN A 115 41.20 -0.49 57.41
C GLN A 115 40.56 -0.12 58.74
N HIS A 116 39.23 0.07 58.80
CA HIS A 116 38.55 0.48 60.03
C HIS A 116 38.63 -0.61 61.10
N LYS A 117 38.76 -0.21 62.37
CA LYS A 117 38.98 -1.12 63.52
C LYS A 117 37.93 -2.24 63.63
N TRP A 118 36.70 -1.96 63.21
CA TRP A 118 35.57 -2.89 63.23
C TRP A 118 35.38 -3.67 61.94
N ALA A 119 36.11 -3.33 60.87
CA ALA A 119 35.96 -3.97 59.56
C ALA A 119 36.45 -5.42 59.57
N ARG A 120 37.36 -5.79 60.48
CA ARG A 120 37.86 -7.17 60.63
C ARG A 120 36.77 -8.22 60.77
N LEU A 121 35.65 -7.88 61.42
CA LEU A 121 34.52 -8.80 61.59
C LEU A 121 33.76 -9.08 60.28
N LEU A 122 33.87 -8.18 59.30
CA LEU A 122 33.20 -8.24 57.99
C LEU A 122 34.14 -8.74 56.87
N MET A 123 35.41 -9.08 57.19
CA MET A 123 36.38 -9.57 56.19
C MET A 123 36.19 -11.04 55.84
N ASN A 124 35.52 -11.80 56.71
CA ASN A 124 35.18 -13.18 56.44
C ASN A 124 33.81 -13.23 55.75
N PRO A 125 33.64 -14.06 54.70
CA PRO A 125 32.35 -14.24 54.08
C PRO A 125 31.33 -14.68 55.15
N VAL A 126 30.16 -14.06 55.11
CA VAL A 126 29.05 -14.38 56.00
C VAL A 126 28.64 -15.83 55.75
N ASP A 127 28.61 -16.64 56.80
CA ASP A 127 28.18 -18.04 56.72
C ASP A 127 26.65 -18.11 56.55
N VAL A 128 26.21 -17.95 55.31
CA VAL A 128 24.81 -17.99 54.90
C VAL A 128 24.14 -19.34 55.23
N LYS A 129 24.89 -20.44 55.25
CA LYS A 129 24.38 -21.78 55.60
C LYS A 129 24.21 -21.93 57.11
N GLY A 130 25.20 -21.49 57.89
CA GLY A 130 25.12 -21.50 59.36
C GLY A 130 24.06 -20.56 59.94
N LEU A 131 23.70 -19.51 59.20
CA LEU A 131 22.63 -18.57 59.55
C LEU A 131 21.24 -18.97 59.00
N GLY A 132 21.15 -20.06 58.24
CA GLY A 132 19.88 -20.53 57.65
C GLY A 132 19.29 -19.62 56.57
N LEU A 133 20.11 -18.79 55.91
CA LEU A 133 19.75 -17.87 54.82
C LEU A 133 19.85 -18.54 53.44
N ASP A 134 19.45 -19.81 53.35
CA ASP A 134 19.48 -20.57 52.10
C ASP A 134 18.39 -20.07 51.12
N ASP A 135 17.35 -19.42 51.63
CA ASP A 135 16.22 -18.82 50.90
C ASP A 135 16.61 -17.58 50.07
N TYR A 136 17.69 -16.89 50.43
CA TYR A 136 18.19 -15.72 49.70
C TYR A 136 18.48 -16.01 48.22
N TYR A 137 19.09 -17.17 47.94
CA TYR A 137 19.40 -17.56 46.56
C TYR A 137 18.14 -17.96 45.79
N GLU A 138 17.14 -18.51 46.47
CA GLU A 138 15.84 -18.83 45.86
C GLU A 138 15.07 -17.56 45.51
N GLU A 139 15.02 -16.57 46.40
CA GLU A 139 14.35 -15.30 46.15
C GLU A 139 15.03 -14.50 45.03
N ALA A 140 16.37 -14.55 44.96
CA ALA A 140 17.14 -13.95 43.87
C ALA A 140 16.82 -14.63 42.53
N ARG A 141 16.80 -15.97 42.50
CA ARG A 141 16.39 -16.73 41.31
C ARG A 141 14.95 -16.43 40.90
N GLN A 142 14.03 -16.37 41.85
CA GLN A 142 12.63 -16.08 41.59
C GLN A 142 12.44 -14.69 40.99
N LYS A 143 13.16 -13.66 41.48
CA LYS A 143 13.12 -12.31 40.89
C LYS A 143 13.68 -12.27 39.47
N ASP A 144 14.74 -13.02 39.21
CA ASP A 144 15.31 -13.14 37.86
C ASP A 144 14.34 -13.87 36.91
N GLU A 145 13.69 -14.95 37.38
CA GLU A 145 12.66 -15.68 36.64
C GLU A 145 11.43 -14.82 36.36
N GLU A 146 10.95 -14.04 37.34
CA GLU A 146 9.84 -13.10 37.19
C GLU A 146 10.19 -11.99 36.20
N ALA A 147 11.39 -11.42 36.27
CA ALA A 147 11.87 -10.43 35.31
C ALA A 147 11.94 -11.01 33.89
N GLN A 148 12.40 -12.25 33.76
CA GLN A 148 12.45 -12.95 32.48
C GLN A 148 11.05 -13.26 31.94
N ALA A 149 10.09 -13.63 32.79
CA ALA A 149 8.70 -13.84 32.40
C ALA A 149 8.06 -12.55 31.87
N LEU A 150 8.30 -11.40 32.52
CA LEU A 150 7.82 -10.09 32.06
C LEU A 150 8.47 -9.68 30.72
N ALA A 151 9.77 -9.93 30.55
CA ALA A 151 10.46 -9.68 29.29
C ALA A 151 9.90 -10.55 28.16
N ASN A 152 9.67 -11.84 28.41
CA ASN A 152 9.08 -12.76 27.44
C ASN A 152 7.65 -12.35 27.06
N MET A 153 6.85 -11.89 28.03
CA MET A 153 5.49 -11.39 27.77
C MET A 153 5.53 -10.15 26.85
N GLN A 154 6.48 -9.25 27.05
CA GLN A 154 6.65 -8.07 26.21
C GLN A 154 7.12 -8.45 24.79
N ILE A 155 8.10 -9.35 24.67
CA ILE A 155 8.57 -9.87 23.37
C ILE A 155 7.42 -10.53 22.60
N ALA A 156 6.60 -11.35 23.27
CA ALA A 156 5.45 -11.99 22.66
C ALA A 156 4.42 -10.96 22.16
N ARG A 157 4.15 -9.91 22.95
CA ARG A 157 3.27 -8.81 22.54
C ARG A 157 3.82 -8.08 21.32
N GLU A 158 5.11 -7.75 21.32
CA GLU A 158 5.80 -7.09 20.20
C GLU A 158 5.78 -7.95 18.94
N ALA A 159 6.02 -9.26 19.08
CA ALA A 159 5.93 -10.20 17.98
C ALA A 159 4.50 -10.26 17.40
N GLY A 160 3.48 -10.15 18.24
CA GLY A 160 2.07 -10.06 17.83
C GLY A 160 1.79 -8.84 16.96
N TYR A 161 2.16 -7.64 17.40
CA TYR A 161 1.96 -6.42 16.62
C TYR A 161 2.85 -6.36 15.38
N ALA A 162 4.08 -6.88 15.44
CA ALA A 162 4.94 -7.02 14.27
C ALA A 162 4.33 -8.00 13.24
N LYS A 163 3.60 -9.02 13.68
CA LYS A 163 2.85 -9.91 12.80
C LYS A 163 1.69 -9.16 12.13
N ILE A 164 0.86 -8.45 12.89
CA ILE A 164 -0.25 -7.65 12.33
C ILE A 164 0.28 -6.66 11.28
N ALA A 165 1.38 -5.96 11.57
CA ALA A 165 2.01 -5.03 10.63
C ALA A 165 2.44 -5.71 9.32
N ARG A 166 3.09 -6.87 9.41
CA ARG A 166 3.53 -7.65 8.23
C ARG A 166 2.35 -8.17 7.42
N ASP A 167 1.36 -8.74 8.08
CA ASP A 167 0.17 -9.31 7.43
C ASP A 167 -0.62 -8.19 6.71
N THR A 168 -0.79 -7.04 7.37
CA THR A 168 -1.45 -5.85 6.79
C THR A 168 -0.71 -5.34 5.55
N ASN A 169 0.63 -5.34 5.55
CA ASN A 169 1.40 -4.98 4.36
C ASN A 169 1.19 -5.97 3.22
N SER A 170 1.17 -7.27 3.52
CA SER A 170 0.89 -8.31 2.50
C SER A 170 -0.49 -8.15 1.90
N GLU A 171 -1.52 -7.94 2.73
CA GLU A 171 -2.89 -7.71 2.27
C GLU A 171 -3.00 -6.44 1.39
N LEU A 172 -2.24 -5.38 1.71
CA LEU A 172 -2.18 -4.17 0.90
C LEU A 172 -1.54 -4.43 -0.48
N ASP A 173 -0.46 -5.21 -0.52
CA ASP A 173 0.19 -5.62 -1.78
C ASP A 173 -0.78 -6.44 -2.65
N GLU A 174 -1.55 -7.34 -2.04
CA GLU A 174 -2.59 -8.13 -2.71
C GLU A 174 -3.72 -7.25 -3.28
N LEU A 175 -4.22 -6.29 -2.50
CA LEU A 175 -5.22 -5.32 -2.99
C LEU A 175 -4.69 -4.52 -4.17
N ASN A 176 -3.42 -4.12 -4.14
CA ASN A 176 -2.81 -3.40 -5.26
C ASN A 176 -2.77 -4.25 -6.54
N VAL A 177 -2.46 -5.55 -6.44
CA VAL A 177 -2.55 -6.47 -7.59
C VAL A 177 -3.97 -6.54 -8.14
N HIS A 178 -4.97 -6.66 -7.27
CA HIS A 178 -6.36 -6.70 -7.68
C HIS A 178 -6.87 -5.40 -8.31
N LEU A 179 -6.40 -4.24 -7.86
CA LEU A 179 -6.70 -2.96 -8.48
C LEU A 179 -6.13 -2.88 -9.90
N GLU A 180 -4.93 -3.39 -10.14
CA GLU A 180 -4.35 -3.48 -11.47
C GLU A 180 -5.11 -4.45 -12.39
N GLU A 181 -5.65 -5.55 -11.85
CA GLU A 181 -6.53 -6.45 -12.60
C GLU A 181 -7.84 -5.76 -13.00
N LEU A 182 -8.49 -5.04 -12.08
CA LEU A 182 -9.67 -4.24 -12.39
C LEU A 182 -9.38 -3.18 -13.44
N ARG A 183 -8.24 -2.48 -13.33
CA ARG A 183 -7.78 -1.50 -14.31
C ARG A 183 -7.66 -2.14 -15.69
N LYS A 184 -6.98 -3.30 -15.79
CA LYS A 184 -6.85 -4.06 -17.04
C LYS A 184 -8.21 -4.47 -17.62
N LEU A 185 -9.14 -4.91 -16.79
CA LEU A 185 -10.50 -5.29 -17.23
C LEU A 185 -11.26 -4.09 -17.81
N VAL A 186 -11.18 -2.93 -17.16
CA VAL A 186 -11.79 -1.70 -17.68
C VAL A 186 -11.17 -1.33 -19.02
N ILE A 187 -9.83 -1.34 -19.11
CA ILE A 187 -9.09 -1.05 -20.35
C ILE A 187 -9.50 -1.99 -21.48
N GLN A 188 -9.57 -3.29 -21.23
CA GLN A 188 -9.96 -4.28 -22.23
C GLN A 188 -11.39 -4.05 -22.73
N LYS A 189 -12.29 -3.61 -21.85
CA LYS A 189 -13.68 -3.29 -22.20
C LYS A 189 -13.86 -1.89 -22.80
N CYS A 190 -12.81 -1.06 -22.86
CA CYS A 190 -12.88 0.24 -23.53
C CYS A 190 -13.06 0.05 -25.05
N ARG A 191 -14.23 0.46 -25.57
CA ARG A 191 -14.49 0.48 -27.02
C ARG A 191 -13.51 1.43 -27.72
N LYS A 192 -13.04 1.09 -28.92
CA LYS A 192 -12.34 2.06 -29.78
C LYS A 192 -13.20 3.30 -30.04
N MET A 193 -12.57 4.47 -29.96
CA MET A 193 -13.23 5.73 -30.25
C MET A 193 -13.36 5.91 -31.76
N SER A 194 -14.55 6.24 -32.26
CA SER A 194 -14.76 6.40 -33.70
C SER A 194 -14.12 7.69 -34.22
N ALA A 195 -13.86 7.78 -35.54
CA ALA A 195 -13.34 8.99 -36.15
C ALA A 195 -14.24 10.22 -35.91
N GLU A 196 -15.55 10.04 -35.84
CA GLU A 196 -16.48 11.12 -35.48
C GLU A 196 -16.31 11.57 -34.02
N GLU A 197 -16.11 10.63 -33.10
CA GLU A 197 -15.85 10.95 -31.70
C GLU A 197 -14.51 11.65 -31.50
N LYS A 198 -13.47 11.25 -32.25
CA LYS A 198 -12.17 11.93 -32.29
C LYS A 198 -12.30 13.37 -32.82
N ARG A 199 -13.05 13.59 -33.89
CA ARG A 199 -13.33 14.93 -34.41
C ARG A 199 -14.08 15.79 -33.39
N LYS A 200 -15.12 15.26 -32.74
CA LYS A 200 -15.87 15.98 -31.69
C LYS A 200 -14.99 16.30 -30.48
N LEU A 201 -14.07 15.40 -30.13
CA LEU A 201 -13.11 15.65 -29.06
C LEU A 201 -12.17 16.80 -29.42
N GLY A 202 -11.62 16.82 -30.63
CA GLY A 202 -10.75 17.90 -31.11
C GLY A 202 -11.45 19.27 -31.07
N VAL A 203 -12.70 19.34 -31.53
CA VAL A 203 -13.52 20.56 -31.40
C VAL A 203 -13.79 20.94 -29.94
N GLY A 204 -13.98 19.94 -29.08
CA GLY A 204 -14.17 20.16 -27.64
C GLY A 204 -12.93 20.71 -26.94
N LEU A 205 -11.74 20.27 -27.35
CA LEU A 205 -10.45 20.74 -26.82
C LEU A 205 -10.14 22.17 -27.26
N SER A 206 -10.41 22.54 -28.51
CA SER A 206 -10.18 23.90 -29.00
C SER A 206 -11.10 24.96 -28.37
N ALA A 207 -12.17 24.53 -27.72
CA ALA A 207 -13.11 25.38 -27.00
C ALA A 207 -12.87 25.43 -25.48
N LEU A 208 -11.84 24.75 -24.97
CA LEU A 208 -11.46 24.81 -23.55
C LEU A 208 -10.81 26.15 -23.19
N SER A 209 -10.82 26.46 -21.89
CA SER A 209 -9.99 27.54 -21.35
C SER A 209 -8.50 27.13 -21.39
N PRO A 210 -7.55 28.08 -21.37
CA PRO A 210 -6.12 27.74 -21.35
C PRO A 210 -5.74 26.83 -20.18
N ASP A 211 -6.29 27.06 -18.98
CA ASP A 211 -6.00 26.25 -17.79
C ASP A 211 -6.52 24.81 -17.91
N ASP A 212 -7.70 24.64 -18.50
CA ASP A 212 -8.29 23.31 -18.70
C ASP A 212 -7.62 22.57 -19.86
N LEU A 213 -7.16 23.30 -20.88
CA LEU A 213 -6.40 22.73 -21.98
C LEU A 213 -5.06 22.18 -21.48
N ASN A 214 -4.35 22.89 -20.60
CA ASN A 214 -3.12 22.40 -19.99
C ASN A 214 -3.33 21.10 -19.20
N LYS A 215 -4.42 21.00 -18.43
CA LYS A 215 -4.79 19.75 -17.74
C LYS A 215 -5.09 18.63 -18.72
N ALA A 216 -5.77 18.93 -19.83
CA ALA A 216 -6.03 17.93 -20.88
C ALA A 216 -4.73 17.46 -21.54
N LEU A 217 -3.75 18.35 -21.75
CA LEU A 217 -2.42 18.03 -22.28
C LEU A 217 -1.59 17.21 -21.30
N GLU A 218 -1.71 17.46 -20.00
CA GLU A 218 -1.09 16.66 -18.95
C GLU A 218 -1.57 15.20 -19.01
N ILE A 219 -2.88 14.98 -19.26
CA ILE A 219 -3.43 13.63 -19.47
C ILE A 219 -2.81 12.93 -20.69
N PHE A 220 -2.50 13.67 -21.77
CA PHE A 220 -1.80 13.09 -22.93
C PHE A 220 -0.34 12.73 -22.63
N ALA A 221 0.31 13.48 -21.73
CA ALA A 221 1.69 13.24 -21.30
C ALA A 221 1.82 12.06 -20.34
N GLU A 222 0.81 11.78 -19.50
CA GLU A 222 0.82 10.67 -18.52
C GLU A 222 1.18 9.32 -19.15
N ASP A 223 0.61 9.02 -20.32
CA ASP A 223 0.78 7.75 -21.01
C ASP A 223 1.86 7.83 -22.13
N ASN A 224 2.46 9.01 -22.37
CA ASN A 224 3.46 9.25 -23.42
C ASN A 224 4.65 10.09 -22.90
N PRO A 225 5.75 9.45 -22.48
CA PRO A 225 6.94 10.14 -21.96
C PRO A 225 7.60 11.11 -22.96
N ASN A 226 7.33 10.93 -24.26
CA ASN A 226 7.90 11.75 -25.34
C ASN A 226 6.98 12.91 -25.76
N PHE A 227 5.82 13.09 -25.11
CA PHE A 227 4.85 14.12 -25.46
C PHE A 227 5.32 15.48 -24.97
N GLN A 228 5.44 16.45 -25.88
CA GLN A 228 5.89 17.81 -25.56
C GLN A 228 4.67 18.70 -25.29
N THR A 229 4.46 19.09 -24.03
CA THR A 229 3.32 19.93 -23.59
C THR A 229 3.63 21.43 -23.54
N THR A 230 4.90 21.82 -23.74
CA THR A 230 5.40 23.19 -23.43
C THR A 230 5.54 24.11 -24.65
N GLY A 231 5.04 23.72 -25.83
CA GLY A 231 5.07 24.53 -27.04
C GLY A 231 3.81 25.41 -27.22
N ASP A 232 3.97 26.56 -27.88
CA ASP A 232 2.85 27.45 -28.26
C ASP A 232 1.83 26.76 -29.20
N VAL A 233 2.29 25.74 -29.93
CA VAL A 233 1.47 24.87 -30.78
C VAL A 233 1.82 23.43 -30.43
N VAL A 234 0.88 22.72 -29.82
CA VAL A 234 1.01 21.28 -29.51
C VAL A 234 0.17 20.49 -30.52
N ASP A 235 0.82 19.66 -31.32
CA ASP A 235 0.14 18.77 -32.26
C ASP A 235 -0.25 17.46 -31.55
N VAL A 236 -1.51 17.06 -31.69
CA VAL A 236 -2.07 15.88 -31.04
C VAL A 236 -2.67 14.96 -32.08
N ASP A 237 -1.90 13.94 -32.47
CA ASP A 237 -2.39 12.89 -33.35
C ASP A 237 -3.34 11.95 -32.61
N MET A 238 -4.65 12.19 -32.76
CA MET A 238 -5.73 11.40 -32.15
C MET A 238 -5.76 9.93 -32.59
N ASP A 239 -5.07 9.55 -33.67
CA ASP A 239 -4.99 8.18 -34.17
C ASP A 239 -3.78 7.41 -33.62
N ALA A 240 -2.72 8.12 -33.19
CA ALA A 240 -1.56 7.53 -32.52
C ALA A 240 -1.73 7.34 -31.01
N GLN A 241 -2.72 7.99 -30.38
CA GLN A 241 -2.96 7.91 -28.93
C GLN A 241 -3.65 6.60 -28.51
N SER A 242 -3.34 6.12 -27.30
CA SER A 242 -4.01 4.95 -26.71
C SER A 242 -5.50 5.22 -26.49
N GLU A 243 -6.33 4.17 -26.63
CA GLU A 243 -7.78 4.29 -26.41
C GLU A 243 -8.11 4.82 -25.01
N ILE A 244 -7.32 4.47 -23.99
CA ILE A 244 -7.51 4.91 -22.60
C ILE A 244 -7.33 6.42 -22.50
N THR A 245 -6.23 6.94 -23.04
CA THR A 245 -5.90 8.37 -23.02
C THR A 245 -7.01 9.17 -23.71
N LEU A 246 -7.48 8.70 -24.88
CA LEU A 246 -8.56 9.31 -25.62
C LEU A 246 -9.89 9.35 -24.84
N TRP A 247 -10.24 8.27 -24.13
CA TRP A 247 -11.43 8.26 -23.28
C TRP A 247 -11.28 9.13 -22.03
N LYS A 248 -10.12 9.12 -21.36
CA LYS A 248 -9.82 10.01 -20.23
C LYS A 248 -10.04 11.47 -20.63
N VAL A 249 -9.44 11.91 -21.74
CA VAL A 249 -9.55 13.27 -22.25
C VAL A 249 -10.99 13.59 -22.66
N LYS A 250 -11.71 12.65 -23.28
CA LYS A 250 -13.13 12.84 -23.62
C LYS A 250 -14.02 13.05 -22.40
N PHE A 251 -13.81 12.28 -21.33
CA PHE A 251 -14.55 12.45 -20.09
C PHE A 251 -14.20 13.76 -19.40
N PHE A 252 -12.92 14.13 -19.39
CA PHE A 252 -12.46 15.42 -18.89
C PHE A 252 -13.14 16.59 -19.61
N VAL A 253 -13.06 16.62 -20.96
CA VAL A 253 -13.72 17.63 -21.79
C VAL A 253 -15.21 17.66 -21.50
N LYS A 254 -15.91 16.52 -21.55
CA LYS A 254 -17.36 16.41 -21.29
C LYS A 254 -17.74 16.88 -19.88
N GLY A 255 -16.90 16.64 -18.87
CA GLY A 255 -17.09 17.12 -17.50
C GLY A 255 -17.12 18.64 -17.43
N HIS A 256 -16.19 19.32 -18.11
CA HIS A 256 -16.14 20.79 -18.20
C HIS A 256 -17.38 21.40 -18.89
N TRP A 257 -17.89 20.76 -19.95
CA TRP A 257 -19.15 21.19 -20.59
C TRP A 257 -20.39 20.97 -19.70
N SER A 258 -20.37 19.92 -18.89
CA SER A 258 -21.47 19.57 -17.99
C SER A 258 -21.52 20.47 -16.75
N PHE A 259 -20.37 21.01 -16.32
CA PHE A 259 -20.26 22.01 -15.27
C PHE A 259 -20.71 23.40 -15.74
N LYS A 260 -20.34 23.78 -16.98
CA LYS A 260 -20.73 25.08 -17.58
C LYS A 260 -22.24 25.19 -17.83
N ARG A 261 -22.92 24.08 -18.16
CA ARG A 261 -24.39 24.05 -18.30
C ARG A 261 -25.14 24.24 -16.98
N ARG A 262 -24.65 23.65 -15.88
CA ARG A 262 -25.26 23.81 -14.54
C ARG A 262 -25.07 25.19 -13.94
N THR A 263 -23.93 25.83 -14.17
CA THR A 263 -23.64 27.19 -13.67
C THR A 263 -24.40 28.28 -14.43
N VAL A 264 -24.64 28.12 -15.74
CA VAL A 264 -25.50 29.03 -16.51
C VAL A 264 -26.97 28.92 -16.11
N GLN A 265 -27.45 27.71 -15.82
CA GLN A 265 -28.84 27.49 -15.37
C GLN A 265 -29.07 28.02 -13.94
N ALA A 266 -28.09 27.90 -13.05
CA ALA A 266 -28.15 28.46 -11.69
C ALA A 266 -28.12 30.00 -11.66
N ARG A 267 -27.57 30.67 -12.69
CA ARG A 267 -27.60 32.14 -12.80
C ARG A 267 -28.89 32.68 -13.41
N GLN A 268 -29.61 31.89 -14.19
CA GLN A 268 -30.89 32.31 -14.80
C GLN A 268 -32.10 32.15 -13.87
N MET A 269 -31.96 31.43 -12.74
CA MET A 269 -33.04 31.29 -11.73
C MET A 269 -32.97 32.32 -10.59
N THR A 270 -32.02 33.25 -10.65
CA THR A 270 -31.82 34.29 -9.61
C THR A 270 -32.14 35.70 -10.11
N THR A 271 -32.88 35.82 -11.21
CA THR A 271 -33.37 37.09 -11.79
C THR A 271 -34.87 36.97 -12.00
#